data_AF-X0ZWU1-F1
#
_entry.id   AF-X0ZWU1-F1
#
_cell.length_a   1.000
_cell.length_b   1.000
_cell.length_c   1.000
_cell.angle_alpha   90.00
_cell.angle_beta   90.00
_cell.angle_gamma   90.00
#
_symmetry.space_group_name_H-M   'P 1'
#
loop_
_entity.id
_entity.type
_entity.pdbx_description
1 polymer ?
#
loop_
_entity_poly.entity_id
_entity_poly.type
_entity_poly.pdbx_seq_one_letter_code
_entity_poly.pdbx_strand_id
1 'polypeptide(L)'
;MSLDLIEPVDQILEKVKELTGKHVKFIERDDLPTDATLKLARRNMPSHLILYKAEHDEVINHLIAHECGHALRMLAAPEEKRLIPSMNEQVKRNALAEIEPEAQRLSSVFRSDKLAPVLNLWYSGIIRQLTNLPPDIMVEKWIYDEYPPLRPYQSRSIEKQHKEALAGLSLQVTKMTPRKILDASNIMNYAFFRIVGMHFGVNYVRPYNSSPYFDRGRKLATITENYVDSYEGDIEMVNKWADFLGLSGWFTWTDFENIPENYEQMP
;
A
#
# COMPACT_ATOMS: atom_id res chain seq x y z
N MET A 1 13.33 1.73 21.70
CA MET A 1 14.46 2.65 21.37
C MET A 1 13.87 4.05 21.18
N SER A 2 14.59 5.14 21.46
CA SER A 2 14.08 6.47 21.11
C SER A 2 14.03 6.59 19.59
N LEU A 3 12.93 7.11 19.05
CA LEU A 3 12.80 7.37 17.62
C LEU A 3 13.87 8.38 17.19
N ASP A 4 14.82 7.94 16.37
CA ASP A 4 15.91 8.76 15.85
C ASP A 4 15.71 8.98 14.35
N LEU A 5 15.38 10.22 13.99
CA LEU A 5 15.06 10.63 12.62
C LEU A 5 16.25 11.35 12.01
N ILE A 6 16.58 10.98 10.76
CA ILE A 6 17.62 11.67 10.00
C ILE A 6 17.08 12.97 9.40
N GLU A 7 17.97 13.93 9.14
CA GLU A 7 17.62 15.27 8.63
C GLU A 7 16.66 15.27 7.41
N PRO A 8 16.82 14.43 6.38
CA PRO A 8 15.83 14.33 5.29
C PRO A 8 14.40 14.04 5.73
N VAL A 9 14.21 13.23 6.78
CA VAL A 9 12.88 12.91 7.31
C VAL A 9 12.27 14.12 8.01
N ASP A 10 13.07 14.84 8.79
CA ASP A 10 12.64 16.10 9.42
C ASP A 10 12.23 17.15 8.37
N GLN A 11 12.98 17.26 7.27
CA GLN A 11 12.64 18.15 6.15
C GLN A 11 11.29 17.78 5.51
N ILE A 12 11.01 16.49 5.34
CA ILE A 12 9.73 16.01 4.78
C ILE A 12 8.59 16.30 5.76
N LEU A 13 8.78 16.07 7.06
CA LEU A 13 7.78 16.35 8.09
C LEU A 13 7.45 17.85 8.18
N GLU A 14 8.46 18.72 8.07
CA GLU A 14 8.24 20.16 8.01
C GLU A 14 7.46 20.57 6.77
N LYS A 15 7.69 19.96 5.59
CA LYS A 15 6.86 20.20 4.40
C LYS A 15 5.38 19.84 4.64
N VAL A 16 5.11 18.72 5.30
CA VAL A 16 3.73 18.33 5.66
C VAL A 16 3.11 19.39 6.57
N LYS A 17 3.84 19.83 7.60
CA LYS A 17 3.39 20.85 8.54
C LYS A 17 3.16 22.21 7.89
N GLU A 18 4.03 22.63 6.96
CA GLU A 18 3.86 23.88 6.21
C GLU A 18 2.59 23.86 5.35
N LEU A 19 2.28 22.73 4.72
CA LEU A 19 1.07 22.58 3.89
C LEU A 19 -0.23 22.54 4.70
N THR A 20 -0.20 21.96 5.90
CA THR A 20 -1.43 21.74 6.69
C THR A 20 -1.61 22.73 7.84
N GLY A 21 -0.54 23.42 8.24
CA GLY A 21 -0.47 24.17 9.50
C GLY A 21 -0.54 23.30 10.75
N LYS A 22 -0.41 21.97 10.63
CA LYS A 22 -0.59 21.02 11.73
C LYS A 22 0.69 20.26 12.02
N HIS A 23 1.02 20.16 13.31
CA HIS A 23 2.15 19.36 13.77
C HIS A 23 1.87 17.86 13.66
N VAL A 24 2.93 17.08 13.65
CA VAL A 24 2.90 15.62 13.74
C VAL A 24 3.19 15.19 15.18
N LYS A 25 2.33 14.34 15.75
CA LYS A 25 2.57 13.68 17.04
C LYS A 25 3.02 12.25 16.80
N PHE A 26 4.01 11.81 17.55
CA PHE A 26 4.50 10.44 17.52
C PHE A 26 3.90 9.65 18.67
N ILE A 27 3.31 8.50 18.38
CA ILE A 27 2.67 7.62 19.36
C ILE A 27 3.22 6.20 19.18
N GLU A 28 3.80 5.67 20.24
CA GLU A 28 4.27 4.28 20.28
C GLU A 28 3.07 3.32 20.37
N ARG A 29 3.03 2.33 19.48
CA ARG A 29 2.01 1.26 19.42
C ARG A 29 2.60 -0.02 18.84
N ASP A 30 2.50 -1.11 19.58
CA ASP A 30 3.02 -2.42 19.15
C ASP A 30 2.01 -3.27 18.37
N ASP A 31 0.74 -2.85 18.32
CA ASP A 31 -0.34 -3.55 17.61
C ASP A 31 -0.44 -3.21 16.11
N LEU A 32 0.60 -2.57 15.56
CA LEU A 32 0.63 -2.13 14.18
C LEU A 32 0.98 -3.26 13.20
N PRO A 33 0.33 -3.29 12.01
CA PRO A 33 0.68 -4.25 10.95
C PRO A 33 2.04 -3.96 10.32
N THR A 34 2.47 -2.70 10.32
CA THR A 34 3.77 -2.20 9.82
C THR A 34 4.53 -1.53 10.95
N ASP A 35 5.81 -1.20 10.73
CA ASP A 35 6.66 -0.62 11.78
C ASP A 35 6.36 0.86 12.02
N ALA A 36 5.76 1.55 11.02
CA ALA A 36 5.18 2.88 11.15
C ALA A 36 3.98 3.08 10.21
N THR A 37 3.09 4.01 10.54
CA THR A 37 1.98 4.47 9.70
C THR A 37 1.62 5.94 10.01
N LEU A 38 1.20 6.70 9.00
CA LEU A 38 0.75 8.09 9.15
C LEU A 38 -0.78 8.18 9.11
N LYS A 39 -1.34 8.92 10.07
CA LYS A 39 -2.72 9.37 10.07
C LYS A 39 -2.78 10.86 9.87
N LEU A 40 -3.26 11.26 8.71
CA LEU A 40 -3.50 12.66 8.43
C LEU A 40 -4.70 13.20 9.21
N ALA A 41 -4.57 14.43 9.68
CA ALA A 41 -5.57 15.09 10.49
C ALA A 41 -6.66 15.62 9.55
N ARG A 42 -7.92 15.39 9.92
CA ARG A 42 -9.07 16.04 9.28
C ARG A 42 -9.19 17.49 9.71
N ARG A 43 -10.07 18.27 9.08
CA ARG A 43 -10.23 19.71 9.39
C ARG A 43 -10.29 19.98 10.89
N ASN A 44 -11.11 19.21 11.61
CA ASN A 44 -11.36 19.37 13.04
C ASN A 44 -10.33 18.68 13.97
N MET A 45 -9.32 18.00 13.42
CA MET A 45 -8.27 17.34 14.20
C MET A 45 -7.07 18.27 14.38
N PRO A 46 -6.46 18.34 15.57
CA PRO A 46 -5.42 19.32 15.88
C PRO A 46 -4.04 18.97 15.33
N SER A 47 -3.77 17.69 15.06
CA SER A 47 -2.43 17.20 14.69
C SER A 47 -2.51 15.92 13.87
N HIS A 48 -1.53 15.72 13.00
CA HIS A 48 -1.26 14.43 12.38
C HIS A 48 -0.70 13.45 13.42
N LEU A 49 -0.86 12.15 13.19
CA LEU A 49 -0.30 11.12 14.07
C LEU A 49 0.61 10.19 13.27
N ILE A 50 1.84 10.01 13.72
CA ILE A 50 2.68 8.88 13.31
C ILE A 50 2.61 7.85 14.42
N LEU A 51 2.06 6.69 14.08
CA LEU A 51 2.06 5.53 14.97
C LEU A 51 3.27 4.66 14.60
N TYR A 52 4.05 4.23 15.59
CA TYR A 52 5.25 3.41 15.35
C TYR A 52 5.47 2.36 16.44
N LYS A 53 6.11 1.24 16.10
CA LYS A 53 6.43 0.17 17.06
C LYS A 53 7.59 0.56 17.97
N ALA A 54 7.59 0.08 19.21
CA ALA A 54 8.68 0.33 20.17
C ALA A 54 10.01 -0.30 19.70
N GLU A 55 9.89 -1.51 19.14
CA GLU A 55 10.96 -2.26 18.50
C GLU A 55 10.92 -2.01 16.98
N HIS A 56 11.91 -1.25 16.52
CA HIS A 56 12.10 -0.91 15.11
C HIS A 56 13.59 -0.81 14.81
N ASP A 57 13.95 -0.96 13.54
CA ASP A 57 15.28 -0.64 13.03
C ASP A 57 15.28 0.70 12.29
N GLU A 58 16.43 1.10 11.75
CA GLU A 58 16.57 2.38 11.05
C GLU A 58 15.72 2.50 9.77
N VAL A 59 15.13 1.41 9.26
CA VAL A 59 14.21 1.46 8.11
C VAL A 59 12.99 2.33 8.41
N ILE A 60 12.65 2.56 9.68
CA ILE A 60 11.59 3.49 10.08
C ILE A 60 11.74 4.89 9.44
N ASN A 61 12.97 5.34 9.15
CA ASN A 61 13.22 6.59 8.45
C ASN A 61 12.62 6.60 7.04
N HIS A 62 12.81 5.50 6.28
CA HIS A 62 12.17 5.36 4.97
C HIS A 62 10.66 5.22 5.10
N LEU A 63 10.16 4.45 6.06
CA LEU A 63 8.72 4.25 6.25
C LEU A 63 7.99 5.56 6.55
N ILE A 64 8.54 6.39 7.43
CA ILE A 64 7.96 7.71 7.72
C ILE A 64 8.00 8.61 6.48
N ALA A 65 9.14 8.67 5.78
CA ALA A 65 9.25 9.44 4.55
C ALA A 65 8.27 8.98 3.45
N HIS A 66 8.06 7.66 3.33
CA HIS A 66 7.11 7.03 2.42
C HIS A 66 5.67 7.43 2.72
N GLU A 67 5.24 7.29 3.97
CA GLU A 67 3.90 7.69 4.41
C GLU A 67 3.67 9.20 4.23
N CYS A 68 4.68 10.03 4.52
CA CYS A 68 4.62 11.46 4.24
C CYS A 68 4.60 11.75 2.73
N GLY A 69 5.23 10.94 1.90
CA GLY A 69 5.16 11.05 0.44
C GLY A 69 3.72 10.95 -0.06
N HIS A 70 2.97 9.93 0.37
CA HIS A 70 1.53 9.82 0.08
C HIS A 70 0.74 11.04 0.55
N ALA A 71 1.03 11.50 1.77
CA ALA A 71 0.39 12.68 2.32
C ALA A 71 0.62 13.94 1.46
N LEU A 72 1.87 14.21 1.09
CA LEU A 72 2.24 15.37 0.27
C LEU A 72 1.55 15.34 -1.10
N ARG A 73 1.49 14.16 -1.74
CA ARG A 73 0.78 13.99 -3.01
C ARG A 73 -0.69 14.37 -2.88
N MET A 74 -1.39 13.81 -1.90
CA MET A 74 -2.80 14.12 -1.65
C MET A 74 -3.02 15.59 -1.28
N LEU A 75 -2.17 16.17 -0.43
CA LEU A 75 -2.29 17.55 0.01
C LEU A 75 -2.03 18.55 -1.12
N ALA A 76 -1.28 18.17 -2.15
CA ALA A 76 -1.10 18.98 -3.36
C ALA A 76 -2.38 19.09 -4.20
N ALA A 77 -3.34 18.16 -4.05
CA ALA A 77 -4.65 18.26 -4.70
C ALA A 77 -5.58 19.24 -3.96
N PRO A 78 -6.48 19.94 -4.68
CA PRO A 78 -7.59 20.69 -4.09
C PRO A 78 -8.43 19.81 -3.16
N GLU A 79 -8.98 20.39 -2.09
CA GLU A 79 -9.70 19.64 -1.04
C GLU A 79 -10.82 18.76 -1.61
N GLU A 80 -11.56 19.27 -2.60
CA GLU A 80 -12.72 18.61 -3.21
C GLU A 80 -12.32 17.39 -4.06
N LYS A 81 -11.01 17.21 -4.31
CA LYS A 81 -10.46 16.09 -5.08
C LYS A 81 -9.70 15.09 -4.21
N ARG A 82 -9.60 15.32 -2.90
CA ARG A 82 -8.91 14.41 -1.97
C ARG A 82 -9.82 13.23 -1.67
N LEU A 83 -9.62 12.11 -2.36
CA LEU A 83 -10.44 10.91 -2.27
C LEU A 83 -9.66 9.74 -1.69
N ILE A 84 -10.19 9.10 -0.65
CA ILE A 84 -9.60 7.91 -0.05
C ILE A 84 -10.38 6.65 -0.43
N PRO A 85 -9.72 5.47 -0.50
CA PRO A 85 -10.43 4.22 -0.75
C PRO A 85 -11.34 3.87 0.44
N SER A 86 -12.53 3.36 0.11
CA SER A 86 -13.57 2.96 1.06
C SER A 86 -14.08 1.56 0.72
N MET A 87 -14.20 0.73 1.76
CA MET A 87 -14.68 -0.65 1.71
C MET A 87 -15.97 -0.77 2.52
N ASN A 88 -17.05 -0.11 2.05
CA ASN A 88 -18.33 -0.21 2.74
C ASN A 88 -18.87 -1.65 2.71
N GLU A 89 -19.78 -1.96 3.64
CA GLU A 89 -20.31 -3.32 3.82
C GLU A 89 -20.98 -3.90 2.56
N GLN A 90 -21.59 -3.07 1.71
CA GLN A 90 -22.21 -3.56 0.48
C GLN A 90 -21.16 -3.96 -0.57
N VAL A 91 -20.15 -3.13 -0.77
CA VAL A 91 -19.02 -3.39 -1.69
C VAL A 91 -18.28 -4.65 -1.25
N LYS A 92 -18.00 -4.76 0.05
CA LYS A 92 -17.36 -5.94 0.64
C LYS A 92 -18.17 -7.21 0.42
N ARG A 93 -19.49 -7.19 0.65
CA ARG A 93 -20.36 -8.36 0.40
C ARG A 93 -20.30 -8.82 -1.05
N ASN A 94 -20.35 -7.88 -2.01
CA ASN A 94 -20.29 -8.20 -3.43
C ASN A 94 -18.95 -8.84 -3.80
N ALA A 95 -17.83 -8.27 -3.34
CA ALA A 95 -16.49 -8.81 -3.58
C ALA A 95 -16.30 -10.21 -2.98
N LEU A 96 -16.79 -10.42 -1.75
CA LEU A 96 -16.69 -11.73 -1.08
C LEU A 96 -17.50 -12.81 -1.81
N ALA A 97 -18.68 -12.47 -2.35
CA ALA A 97 -19.48 -13.40 -3.15
C ALA A 97 -18.76 -13.87 -4.42
N GLU A 98 -17.89 -13.05 -5.02
CA GLU A 98 -17.11 -13.44 -6.20
C GLU A 98 -16.04 -14.49 -5.91
N ILE A 99 -15.46 -14.49 -4.69
CA ILE A 99 -14.41 -15.46 -4.30
C ILE A 99 -14.91 -16.61 -3.44
N GLU A 100 -16.16 -16.56 -2.99
CA GLU A 100 -16.77 -17.60 -2.16
C GLU A 100 -16.67 -19.00 -2.81
N PRO A 101 -16.95 -19.21 -4.11
CA PRO A 101 -16.87 -20.55 -4.70
C PRO A 101 -15.46 -21.15 -4.66
N GLU A 102 -14.43 -20.31 -4.82
CA GLU A 102 -13.03 -20.72 -4.72
C GLU A 102 -12.65 -21.00 -3.26
N ALA A 103 -13.10 -20.15 -2.35
CA ALA A 103 -12.85 -20.29 -0.92
C ALA A 103 -13.54 -21.53 -0.30
N GLN A 104 -14.74 -21.89 -0.77
CA GLN A 104 -15.43 -23.10 -0.35
C GLN A 104 -14.66 -24.36 -0.76
N ARG A 105 -13.97 -24.37 -1.91
CA ARG A 105 -13.09 -25.50 -2.29
C ARG A 105 -11.91 -25.63 -1.33
N LEU A 106 -11.43 -24.49 -0.81
CA LEU A 106 -10.38 -24.42 0.21
C LEU A 106 -10.88 -24.75 1.62
N SER A 107 -12.19 -24.86 1.86
CA SER A 107 -12.74 -25.27 3.19
C SER A 107 -12.35 -26.69 3.60
N SER A 108 -11.90 -27.53 2.67
CA SER A 108 -11.27 -28.82 2.99
C SER A 108 -9.91 -28.67 3.69
N VAL A 109 -9.29 -27.49 3.57
CA VAL A 109 -7.99 -27.12 4.17
C VAL A 109 -8.18 -26.28 5.43
N PHE A 110 -9.23 -25.46 5.51
CA PHE A 110 -9.53 -24.59 6.64
C PHE A 110 -10.67 -25.12 7.51
N ARG A 111 -10.53 -25.04 8.84
CA ARG A 111 -11.68 -25.26 9.72
C ARG A 111 -12.76 -24.20 9.44
N SER A 112 -14.04 -24.59 9.48
CA SER A 112 -15.18 -23.74 9.09
C SER A 112 -15.26 -22.42 9.89
N ASP A 113 -14.85 -22.43 11.15
CA ASP A 113 -14.81 -21.24 12.03
C ASP A 113 -13.73 -20.22 11.64
N LYS A 114 -12.76 -20.60 10.78
CA LYS A 114 -11.66 -19.73 10.34
C LYS A 114 -11.86 -19.15 8.95
N LEU A 115 -12.86 -19.60 8.20
CA LEU A 115 -13.03 -19.19 6.80
C LEU A 115 -13.38 -17.70 6.67
N ALA A 116 -14.35 -17.20 7.46
CA ALA A 116 -14.78 -15.80 7.37
C ALA A 116 -13.67 -14.79 7.77
N PRO A 117 -12.92 -14.98 8.88
CA PRO A 117 -11.77 -14.12 9.19
C PRO A 117 -10.70 -14.10 8.09
N VAL A 118 -10.39 -15.25 7.50
CA VAL A 118 -9.39 -15.37 6.43
C VAL A 118 -9.85 -14.68 5.15
N LEU A 119 -11.13 -14.83 4.78
CA LEU A 119 -11.73 -14.13 3.65
C LEU A 119 -11.65 -12.61 3.80
N ASN A 120 -11.94 -12.11 5.00
CA ASN A 120 -11.80 -10.69 5.30
C ASN A 120 -10.36 -10.21 5.17
N LEU A 121 -9.39 -11.02 5.61
CA LEU A 121 -7.95 -10.71 5.49
C LEU A 121 -7.50 -10.64 4.03
N TRP A 122 -7.94 -11.58 3.18
CA TRP A 122 -7.62 -11.55 1.75
C TRP A 122 -8.26 -10.36 1.05
N TYR A 123 -9.53 -10.08 1.33
CA TYR A 123 -10.24 -8.94 0.76
C TYR A 123 -9.58 -7.61 1.15
N SER A 124 -9.35 -7.36 2.46
CA SER A 124 -8.73 -6.11 2.89
C SER A 124 -7.29 -6.00 2.39
N GLY A 125 -6.54 -7.11 2.39
CA GLY A 125 -5.17 -7.17 1.91
C GLY A 125 -5.04 -6.83 0.43
N ILE A 126 -5.87 -7.40 -0.44
CA ILE A 126 -5.79 -7.14 -1.88
C ILE A 126 -6.20 -5.71 -2.24
N ILE A 127 -7.19 -5.15 -1.54
CA ILE A 127 -7.61 -3.77 -1.78
C ILE A 127 -6.54 -2.79 -1.31
N ARG A 128 -5.97 -3.00 -0.12
CA ARG A 128 -4.84 -2.19 0.34
C ARG A 128 -3.66 -2.24 -0.63
N GLN A 129 -3.33 -3.43 -1.14
CA GLN A 129 -2.26 -3.59 -2.12
C GLN A 129 -2.57 -2.82 -3.42
N LEU A 130 -3.80 -2.94 -3.93
CA LEU A 130 -4.25 -2.26 -5.15
C LEU A 130 -4.25 -0.74 -5.01
N THR A 131 -4.65 -0.22 -3.85
CA THR A 131 -4.74 1.23 -3.62
C THR A 131 -3.41 1.87 -3.26
N ASN A 132 -2.42 1.08 -2.83
CA ASN A 132 -1.11 1.59 -2.40
C ASN A 132 -0.03 1.40 -3.47
N LEU A 133 0.08 0.22 -4.11
CA LEU A 133 1.22 -0.07 -4.98
C LEU A 133 1.39 0.88 -6.19
N PRO A 134 0.33 1.33 -6.89
CA PRO A 134 0.52 2.30 -7.95
C PRO A 134 1.07 3.64 -7.43
N PRO A 135 0.46 4.31 -6.43
CA PRO A 135 1.04 5.52 -5.86
C PRO A 135 2.42 5.31 -5.21
N ASP A 136 2.68 4.13 -4.61
CA ASP A 136 3.99 3.77 -4.04
C ASP A 136 5.09 3.90 -5.10
N ILE A 137 4.85 3.53 -6.36
CA ILE A 137 5.84 3.70 -7.44
C ILE A 137 6.31 5.15 -7.53
N MET A 138 5.38 6.11 -7.43
CA MET A 138 5.70 7.53 -7.54
C MET A 138 6.40 8.04 -6.29
N VAL A 139 5.96 7.61 -5.11
CA VAL A 139 6.60 7.94 -3.83
C VAL A 139 8.03 7.40 -3.78
N GLU A 140 8.26 6.16 -4.19
CA GLU A 140 9.59 5.55 -4.17
C GLU A 140 10.56 6.23 -5.16
N LYS A 141 10.08 6.61 -6.35
CA LYS A 141 10.89 7.38 -7.31
C LYS A 141 11.23 8.76 -6.76
N TRP A 142 10.25 9.45 -6.18
CA TRP A 142 10.45 10.75 -5.53
C TRP A 142 11.48 10.69 -4.39
N ILE A 143 11.37 9.71 -3.48
CA ILE A 143 12.35 9.52 -2.40
C ILE A 143 13.74 9.26 -2.97
N TYR A 144 13.83 8.38 -3.97
CA TYR A 144 15.11 8.02 -4.58
C TYR A 144 15.78 9.20 -5.25
N ASP A 145 15.02 10.04 -5.96
CA ASP A 145 15.54 11.16 -6.74
C ASP A 145 15.90 12.36 -5.84
N GLU A 146 15.02 12.73 -4.90
CA GLU A 146 15.13 13.97 -4.13
C GLU A 146 15.90 13.81 -2.80
N TYR A 147 15.95 12.60 -2.23
CA TYR A 147 16.58 12.37 -0.92
C TYR A 147 17.62 11.24 -0.97
N PRO A 148 18.78 11.43 -1.62
CA PRO A 148 19.84 10.42 -1.69
C PRO A 148 20.24 9.77 -0.34
N PRO A 149 20.27 10.49 0.80
CA PRO A 149 20.59 9.85 2.09
C PRO A 149 19.56 8.82 2.57
N LEU A 150 18.33 8.82 2.04
CA LEU A 150 17.30 7.82 2.37
C LEU A 150 17.48 6.50 1.61
N ARG A 151 18.27 6.45 0.53
CA ARG A 151 18.41 5.28 -0.36
C ARG A 151 18.84 3.98 0.34
N PRO A 152 19.75 3.98 1.34
CA PRO A 152 20.10 2.75 2.06
C PRO A 152 18.91 2.15 2.82
N TYR A 153 18.09 2.99 3.46
CA TYR A 153 16.89 2.56 4.19
C TYR A 153 15.78 2.13 3.23
N GLN A 154 15.60 2.88 2.15
CA GLN A 154 14.69 2.54 1.06
C GLN A 154 15.02 1.17 0.45
N SER A 155 16.29 0.92 0.13
CA SER A 155 16.73 -0.36 -0.44
C SER A 155 16.42 -1.52 0.49
N ARG A 156 16.70 -1.38 1.80
CA ARG A 156 16.36 -2.40 2.81
C ARG A 156 14.85 -2.65 2.92
N SER A 157 14.05 -1.58 2.88
CA SER A 157 12.58 -1.67 2.91
C SER A 157 12.03 -2.42 1.71
N ILE A 158 12.45 -2.01 0.49
CA ILE A 158 12.05 -2.65 -0.76
C ILE A 158 12.53 -4.11 -0.83
N GLU A 159 13.72 -4.43 -0.32
CA GLU A 159 14.20 -5.81 -0.23
C GLU A 159 13.35 -6.67 0.72
N LYS A 160 12.90 -6.12 1.86
CA LYS A 160 11.98 -6.80 2.79
C LYS A 160 10.64 -7.08 2.11
N GLN A 161 10.04 -6.05 1.50
CA GLN A 161 8.80 -6.18 0.72
C GLN A 161 8.94 -7.20 -0.43
N HIS A 162 10.08 -7.21 -1.12
CA HIS A 162 10.35 -8.16 -2.20
C HIS A 162 10.44 -9.60 -1.69
N LYS A 163 11.12 -9.85 -0.55
CA LYS A 163 11.17 -11.19 0.06
C LYS A 163 9.77 -11.68 0.46
N GLU A 164 8.94 -10.80 1.03
CA GLU A 164 7.55 -11.12 1.38
C GLU A 164 6.71 -11.43 0.13
N ALA A 165 6.85 -10.65 -0.94
CA ALA A 165 6.17 -10.90 -2.21
C ALA A 165 6.57 -12.25 -2.83
N LEU A 166 7.85 -12.63 -2.78
CA LEU A 166 8.33 -13.91 -3.27
C LEU A 166 7.83 -15.10 -2.41
N ALA A 167 7.64 -14.92 -1.11
CA ALA A 167 7.02 -15.94 -0.26
C ALA A 167 5.59 -16.28 -0.73
N GLY A 168 4.90 -15.29 -1.32
CA GLY A 168 3.59 -15.45 -1.96
C GLY A 168 3.58 -16.38 -3.18
N LEU A 169 4.74 -16.67 -3.79
CA LEU A 169 4.88 -17.62 -4.90
C LEU A 169 5.03 -19.07 -4.45
N SER A 170 5.13 -19.34 -3.15
CA SER A 170 5.32 -20.69 -2.65
C SER A 170 4.12 -21.61 -2.97
N LEU A 171 4.40 -22.91 -3.13
CA LEU A 171 3.36 -23.92 -3.39
C LEU A 171 2.31 -23.97 -2.27
N GLN A 172 2.72 -23.70 -1.03
CA GLN A 172 1.82 -23.65 0.12
C GLN A 172 0.82 -22.51 -0.01
N VAL A 173 1.30 -21.28 -0.25
CA VAL A 173 0.43 -20.11 -0.42
C VAL A 173 -0.49 -20.29 -1.63
N THR A 174 0.04 -20.83 -2.73
CA THR A 174 -0.74 -21.10 -3.96
C THR A 174 -1.91 -22.06 -3.72
N LYS A 175 -1.73 -23.06 -2.86
CA LYS A 175 -2.79 -24.04 -2.54
C LYS A 175 -3.82 -23.52 -1.53
N MET A 176 -3.50 -22.47 -0.79
CA MET A 176 -4.32 -21.98 0.32
C MET A 176 -5.02 -20.65 0.03
N THR A 177 -4.75 -20.02 -1.12
CA THR A 177 -5.27 -18.69 -1.47
C THR A 177 -6.19 -18.80 -2.70
N PRO A 178 -7.37 -18.13 -2.72
CA PRO A 178 -8.20 -18.06 -3.91
C PRO A 178 -7.39 -17.53 -5.10
N ARG A 179 -7.59 -18.13 -6.27
CA ARG A 179 -6.83 -17.84 -7.50
C ARG A 179 -6.96 -16.37 -7.87
N LYS A 180 -8.15 -15.80 -7.76
CA LYS A 180 -8.38 -14.37 -8.03
C LYS A 180 -7.49 -13.46 -7.18
N ILE A 181 -7.33 -13.76 -5.88
CA ILE A 181 -6.49 -13.00 -4.95
C ILE A 181 -5.01 -13.22 -5.26
N LEU A 182 -4.60 -14.48 -5.41
CA LEU A 182 -3.21 -14.86 -5.66
C LEU A 182 -2.68 -14.25 -6.96
N ASP A 183 -3.48 -14.31 -8.03
CA ASP A 183 -3.10 -13.82 -9.35
C ASP A 183 -3.02 -12.30 -9.35
N ALA A 184 -4.01 -11.61 -8.80
CA ALA A 184 -3.97 -10.15 -8.70
C ALA A 184 -2.77 -9.67 -7.90
N SER A 185 -2.50 -10.28 -6.74
CA SER A 185 -1.39 -9.89 -5.87
C SER A 185 -0.04 -10.04 -6.57
N ASN A 186 0.21 -11.18 -7.22
CA ASN A 186 1.49 -11.43 -7.89
C ASN A 186 1.68 -10.61 -9.18
N ILE A 187 0.60 -10.32 -9.91
CA ILE A 187 0.64 -9.43 -11.08
C ILE A 187 1.01 -8.00 -10.64
N MET A 188 0.42 -7.50 -9.57
CA MET A 188 0.74 -6.17 -9.01
C MET A 188 2.17 -6.11 -8.47
N ASN A 189 2.61 -7.13 -7.72
CA ASN A 189 3.99 -7.23 -7.24
C ASN A 189 4.99 -7.18 -8.39
N TYR A 190 4.76 -7.97 -9.45
CA TYR A 190 5.62 -7.92 -10.63
C TYR A 190 5.69 -6.50 -11.23
N ALA A 191 4.55 -5.84 -11.42
CA ALA A 191 4.50 -4.52 -12.03
C ALA A 191 5.27 -3.48 -11.20
N PHE A 192 5.01 -3.45 -9.89
CA PHE A 192 5.70 -2.60 -8.91
C PHE A 192 7.22 -2.82 -8.96
N PHE A 193 7.69 -4.06 -8.73
CA PHE A 193 9.11 -4.38 -8.68
C PHE A 193 9.83 -4.19 -10.02
N ARG A 194 9.13 -4.34 -11.14
CA ARG A 194 9.70 -4.04 -12.46
C ARG A 194 10.00 -2.55 -12.60
N ILE A 195 9.04 -1.69 -12.26
CA ILE A 195 9.15 -0.24 -12.47
C ILE A 195 10.15 0.36 -11.49
N VAL A 196 10.00 0.06 -10.19
CA VAL A 196 10.94 0.51 -9.15
C VAL A 196 12.34 -0.03 -9.43
N GLY A 197 12.45 -1.32 -9.78
CA GLY A 197 13.73 -1.94 -10.13
C GLY A 197 14.43 -1.28 -11.32
N MET A 198 13.69 -0.95 -12.38
CA MET A 198 14.25 -0.20 -13.51
C MET A 198 14.76 1.19 -13.10
N HIS A 199 14.04 1.90 -12.23
CA HIS A 199 14.47 3.22 -11.73
C HIS A 199 15.74 3.13 -10.88
N PHE A 200 15.86 2.08 -10.06
CA PHE A 200 16.98 1.90 -9.12
C PHE A 200 18.17 1.16 -9.75
N GLY A 201 18.03 0.63 -10.97
CA GLY A 201 19.05 -0.19 -11.62
C GLY A 201 19.15 -1.63 -11.08
N VAL A 202 18.09 -2.16 -10.47
CA VAL A 202 18.04 -3.49 -9.86
C VAL A 202 16.98 -4.36 -10.55
N ASN A 203 17.34 -5.58 -10.96
CA ASN A 203 16.38 -6.52 -11.56
C ASN A 203 15.68 -7.39 -10.50
N TYR A 204 14.68 -6.82 -9.82
CA TYR A 204 13.89 -7.54 -8.82
C TYR A 204 13.03 -8.66 -9.42
N VAL A 205 12.57 -8.52 -10.68
CA VAL A 205 11.58 -9.45 -11.25
C VAL A 205 12.15 -10.74 -11.82
N ARG A 206 13.47 -10.96 -11.75
CA ARG A 206 14.11 -12.20 -12.22
C ARG A 206 13.43 -13.49 -11.71
N PRO A 207 13.01 -13.61 -10.43
CA PRO A 207 12.32 -14.80 -9.94
C PRO A 207 10.95 -15.05 -10.58
N TYR A 208 10.31 -14.02 -11.15
CA TYR A 208 9.02 -14.13 -11.79
C TYR A 208 9.10 -14.60 -13.25
N ASN A 209 10.28 -14.67 -13.87
CA ASN A 209 10.44 -15.01 -15.29
C ASN A 209 9.83 -16.37 -15.68
N SER A 210 9.81 -17.34 -14.75
CA SER A 210 9.19 -18.65 -14.95
C SER A 210 7.81 -18.77 -14.29
N SER A 211 7.29 -17.69 -13.71
CA SER A 211 5.98 -17.68 -13.06
C SER A 211 4.87 -17.45 -14.08
N PRO A 212 3.63 -17.92 -13.82
CA PRO A 212 2.48 -17.63 -14.68
C PRO A 212 2.09 -16.14 -14.69
N TYR A 213 2.72 -15.32 -13.84
CA TYR A 213 2.43 -13.90 -13.67
C TYR A 213 3.24 -12.99 -14.58
N PHE A 214 4.28 -13.52 -15.24
CA PHE A 214 5.23 -12.75 -16.04
C PHE A 214 4.55 -11.89 -17.12
N ASP A 215 3.74 -12.48 -18.00
CA ASP A 215 3.16 -11.76 -19.14
C ASP A 215 2.12 -10.74 -18.71
N ARG A 216 1.25 -11.08 -17.76
CA ARG A 216 0.23 -10.13 -17.25
C ARG A 216 0.86 -9.04 -16.40
N GLY A 217 1.87 -9.35 -15.58
CA GLY A 217 2.65 -8.38 -14.84
C GLY A 217 3.37 -7.40 -15.77
N ARG A 218 3.97 -7.88 -16.86
CA ARG A 218 4.59 -7.01 -17.88
C ARG A 218 3.56 -6.09 -18.53
N LYS A 219 2.37 -6.60 -18.87
CA LYS A 219 1.29 -5.77 -19.43
C LYS A 219 0.83 -4.69 -18.44
N LEU A 220 0.65 -5.04 -17.16
CA LEU A 220 0.28 -4.06 -16.14
C LEU A 220 1.38 -3.01 -15.95
N ALA A 221 2.65 -3.41 -15.98
CA ALA A 221 3.77 -2.47 -15.94
C ALA A 221 3.74 -1.49 -17.14
N THR A 222 3.45 -1.99 -18.35
CA THR A 222 3.31 -1.13 -19.55
C THR A 222 2.11 -0.17 -19.45
N ILE A 223 0.98 -0.60 -18.89
CA ILE A 223 -0.16 0.31 -18.60
C ILE A 223 0.28 1.46 -17.69
N THR A 224 1.20 1.17 -16.77
CA THR A 224 1.71 2.10 -15.76
C THR A 224 2.77 3.06 -16.32
N GLU A 225 3.32 2.84 -17.53
CA GLU A 225 4.33 3.74 -18.11
C GLU A 225 3.77 5.15 -18.40
N ASN A 226 2.45 5.28 -18.62
CA ASN A 226 1.77 6.56 -18.83
C ASN A 226 1.23 7.17 -17.52
N TYR A 227 1.97 7.01 -16.41
CA TYR A 227 1.58 7.54 -15.10
C TYR A 227 1.64 9.08 -15.10
N VAL A 228 0.52 9.74 -14.80
CA VAL A 228 0.49 11.19 -14.57
C VAL A 228 0.94 11.47 -13.14
N ASP A 229 2.01 12.23 -12.97
CA ASP A 229 2.59 12.50 -11.65
C ASP A 229 1.77 13.53 -10.84
N SER A 230 0.62 13.10 -10.34
CA SER A 230 -0.26 13.85 -9.45
C SER A 230 -1.13 12.89 -8.64
N TYR A 231 -1.85 13.42 -7.65
CA TYR A 231 -2.78 12.63 -6.86
C TYR A 231 -4.01 12.17 -7.66
N GLU A 232 -4.53 13.00 -8.57
CA GLU A 232 -5.56 12.52 -9.50
C GLU A 232 -5.02 11.43 -10.43
N GLY A 233 -3.74 11.50 -10.83
CA GLY A 233 -3.05 10.44 -11.56
C GLY A 233 -2.90 9.15 -10.74
N ASP A 234 -2.72 9.27 -9.43
CA ASP A 234 -2.73 8.14 -8.49
C ASP A 234 -4.07 7.42 -8.50
N ILE A 235 -5.17 8.17 -8.35
CA ILE A 235 -6.53 7.64 -8.42
C ILE A 235 -6.80 6.98 -9.78
N GLU A 236 -6.41 7.64 -10.87
CA GLU A 236 -6.56 7.12 -12.23
C GLU A 236 -5.80 5.79 -12.40
N MET A 237 -4.55 5.72 -11.91
CA MET A 237 -3.74 4.52 -12.05
C MET A 237 -4.28 3.36 -11.20
N VAL A 238 -4.73 3.63 -9.97
CA VAL A 238 -5.42 2.64 -9.12
C VAL A 238 -6.64 2.09 -9.86
N ASN A 239 -7.45 2.95 -10.49
CA ASN A 239 -8.62 2.51 -11.26
C ASN A 239 -8.24 1.69 -12.51
N LYS A 240 -7.18 2.06 -13.23
CA LYS A 240 -6.66 1.28 -14.38
C LYS A 240 -6.16 -0.10 -13.95
N TRP A 241 -5.47 -0.17 -12.81
CA TRP A 241 -5.04 -1.45 -12.24
C TRP A 241 -6.25 -2.29 -11.81
N ALA A 242 -7.25 -1.67 -11.17
CA ALA A 242 -8.46 -2.33 -10.76
C ALA A 242 -9.22 -2.95 -11.95
N ASP A 243 -9.35 -2.20 -13.04
CA ASP A 243 -9.99 -2.67 -14.28
C ASP A 243 -9.22 -3.85 -14.90
N PHE A 244 -7.90 -3.70 -15.06
CA PHE A 244 -7.04 -4.75 -15.60
C PHE A 244 -7.09 -6.07 -14.80
N LEU A 245 -7.29 -5.97 -13.49
CA LEU A 245 -7.33 -7.10 -12.57
C LEU A 245 -8.76 -7.64 -12.32
N GLY A 246 -9.79 -6.95 -12.80
CA GLY A 246 -11.19 -7.29 -12.54
C GLY A 246 -11.60 -7.07 -11.07
N LEU A 247 -11.11 -5.98 -10.48
CA LEU A 247 -11.32 -5.56 -9.07
C LEU A 247 -12.05 -4.21 -8.95
N SER A 248 -12.50 -3.59 -10.04
CA SER A 248 -13.14 -2.26 -10.00
C SER A 248 -14.36 -2.17 -9.08
N GLY A 249 -15.10 -3.27 -8.91
CA GLY A 249 -16.26 -3.34 -8.01
C GLY A 249 -15.94 -3.63 -6.54
N TRP A 250 -14.66 -3.72 -6.17
CA TRP A 250 -14.25 -4.21 -4.85
C TRP A 250 -13.93 -3.10 -3.85
N PHE A 251 -13.89 -1.85 -4.29
CA PHE A 251 -13.75 -0.67 -3.45
C PHE A 251 -14.48 0.51 -4.10
N THR A 252 -14.67 1.58 -3.35
CA THR A 252 -15.18 2.85 -3.84
C THR A 252 -14.31 3.99 -3.35
N TRP A 253 -14.34 5.13 -4.02
CA TRP A 253 -13.71 6.35 -3.51
C TRP A 253 -14.69 7.12 -2.62
N THR A 254 -14.19 7.70 -1.53
CA THR A 254 -14.97 8.60 -0.67
C THR A 254 -14.15 9.83 -0.32
N ASP A 255 -14.82 10.89 0.12
CA ASP A 255 -14.17 12.13 0.53
C ASP A 255 -13.17 11.88 1.66
N PHE A 256 -12.00 12.53 1.60
CA PHE A 256 -10.97 12.42 2.61
C PHE A 256 -11.50 12.68 4.02
N GLU A 257 -12.40 13.66 4.20
CA GLU A 257 -13.01 14.01 5.49
C GLU A 257 -13.98 12.94 6.01
N ASN A 258 -14.42 12.00 5.18
CA ASN A 258 -15.35 10.93 5.57
C ASN A 258 -14.62 9.78 6.26
N ILE A 259 -14.32 9.96 7.55
CA ILE A 259 -13.69 8.96 8.42
C ILE A 259 -14.62 8.49 9.53
N PRO A 260 -14.42 7.27 10.06
CA PRO A 260 -15.16 6.80 11.23
C PRO A 260 -14.81 7.61 12.49
N GLU A 261 -15.74 7.70 13.44
CA GLU A 261 -15.58 8.47 14.69
C GLU A 261 -14.35 8.06 15.51
N ASN A 262 -13.95 6.78 15.44
CA ASN A 262 -12.81 6.22 16.16
C ASN A 262 -11.51 6.23 15.36
N TYR A 263 -11.41 7.02 14.27
CA TYR A 263 -10.24 7.04 13.36
C TYR A 263 -8.89 7.15 14.09
N GLU A 264 -8.77 8.03 15.09
CA GLU A 264 -7.50 8.21 15.84
C GLU A 264 -7.11 6.94 16.62
N GLN A 265 -8.08 6.13 17.04
CA GLN A 265 -7.88 4.94 17.88
C GLN A 265 -7.59 3.65 17.08
N MET A 266 -7.94 3.62 15.79
CA MET A 266 -7.67 2.45 14.94
C MET A 266 -6.14 2.19 14.83
N PRO A 267 -5.68 0.97 14.52
CA PRO A 267 -4.29 0.75 14.11
C PRO A 267 -4.02 1.32 12.71
#